data_AF-A0A3D0R5D8-F1
#
_entry.id   AF-A0A3D0R5D8-F1
#
_cell.length_a   1.000
_cell.length_b   1.000
_cell.length_c   1.000
_cell.angle_alpha   90.00
_cell.angle_beta   90.00
_cell.angle_gamma   90.00
#
_symmetry.space_group_name_H-M   'P 1'
#
loop_
_entity.id
_entity.type
_entity.pdbx_description
1 polymer ?
#
loop_
_entity_poly.entity_id
_entity_poly.type
_entity_poly.pdbx_seq_one_letter_code
_entity_poly.pdbx_strand_id
1 'polypeptide(L)'
;DGAVMFIPAEAIFAEIHANYPEVITLAQRLKVWLVSPSTLMAVLTTARAVLKDDATKKQVHIIQKHLQALALDFQRFEKRMDNLSKHIEKAHQDVGDVSISAKKITQRFHKIETVNLLQEESELIE
;
A
#
# COMPACT_ATOMS: atom_id res chain seq x y z
N ASP A 1 -2.77 19.00 24.81
CA ASP A 1 -3.31 18.86 23.45
C ASP A 1 -2.24 18.45 22.46
N GLY A 2 -2.45 17.27 21.89
CA GLY A 2 -1.66 16.69 20.80
C GLY A 2 -2.60 15.78 20.00
N ALA A 3 -2.28 15.57 18.73
CA ALA A 3 -3.11 14.77 17.82
C ALA A 3 -2.30 13.61 17.26
N VAL A 4 -3.00 12.56 16.86
CA VAL A 4 -2.43 11.42 16.13
C VAL A 4 -2.95 11.49 14.70
N MET A 5 -2.04 11.61 13.74
CA MET A 5 -2.38 11.58 12.32
C MET A 5 -2.02 10.22 11.77
N PHE A 6 -3.05 9.44 11.45
CA PHE A 6 -2.89 8.10 10.92
C PHE A 6 -2.64 8.11 9.41
N ILE A 7 -1.58 7.43 8.97
CA ILE A 7 -1.19 7.25 7.58
C ILE A 7 -1.36 5.77 7.23
N PRO A 8 -2.39 5.40 6.45
CA PRO A 8 -2.79 4.01 6.26
C PRO A 8 -1.78 3.15 5.51
N ALA A 9 -1.00 3.75 4.62
CA ALA A 9 -0.01 3.05 3.81
C ALA A 9 1.38 3.16 4.43
N GLU A 10 1.96 2.02 4.84
CA GLU A 10 3.29 1.96 5.45
C GLU A 10 4.37 2.55 4.53
N ALA A 11 4.27 2.28 3.22
CA ALA A 11 5.20 2.83 2.23
C ALA A 11 5.19 4.37 2.19
N ILE A 12 4.01 4.99 2.30
CA ILE A 12 3.89 6.46 2.34
C ILE A 12 4.43 7.01 3.65
N PHE A 13 4.18 6.33 4.77
CA PHE A 13 4.75 6.71 6.06
C PHE A 13 6.29 6.68 6.04
N ALA A 14 6.87 5.61 5.46
CA ALA A 14 8.32 5.46 5.30
C ALA A 14 8.90 6.53 4.37
N GLU A 15 8.23 6.80 3.24
CA GLU A 15 8.59 7.84 2.28
C GLU A 15 8.63 9.24 2.93
N ILE A 16 7.61 9.58 3.74
CA ILE A 16 7.57 10.85 4.48
C ILE A 16 8.76 10.97 5.44
N HIS A 17 9.08 9.90 6.18
CA HIS A 17 10.20 9.92 7.12
C HIS A 17 11.56 9.97 6.43
N ALA A 18 11.70 9.33 5.27
CA ALA A 18 12.95 9.28 4.53
C ALA A 18 13.23 10.60 3.79
N ASN A 19 12.22 11.19 3.17
CA ASN A 19 12.40 12.23 2.16
C ASN A 19 11.81 13.59 2.52
N TYR A 20 10.99 13.70 3.59
CA TYR A 20 10.28 14.93 3.95
C TYR A 20 10.49 15.32 5.43
N PRO A 21 11.74 15.54 5.89
CA PRO A 21 12.05 15.87 7.28
C PRO A 21 11.40 17.18 7.76
N GLU A 22 11.12 18.12 6.85
CA GLU A 22 10.41 19.36 7.15
C GLU A 22 8.95 19.11 7.57
N VAL A 23 8.29 18.09 6.98
CA VAL A 23 6.94 17.68 7.35
C VAL A 23 6.95 17.06 8.75
N ILE A 24 7.93 16.21 9.05
CA ILE A 24 8.12 15.63 10.38
C ILE A 24 8.32 16.74 11.43
N THR A 25 9.20 17.70 11.12
CA THR A 25 9.51 18.82 12.02
C THR A 25 8.28 19.70 12.26
N LEU A 26 7.50 19.97 11.20
CA LEU A 26 6.25 20.70 11.30
C LEU A 26 5.24 19.96 12.18
N ALA A 27 5.05 18.66 11.96
CA ALA A 27 4.14 17.83 12.72
C ALA A 27 4.51 17.83 14.22
N GLN A 28 5.80 17.65 14.54
CA GLN A 28 6.29 17.73 15.92
C GLN A 28 6.03 19.09 16.57
N ARG A 29 6.29 20.19 15.85
CA ARG A 29 6.01 21.55 16.34
C ARG A 29 4.52 21.77 16.62
N LEU A 30 3.66 21.17 15.81
CA LEU A 30 2.21 21.19 15.97
C LEU A 30 1.69 20.15 16.97
N LYS A 31 2.58 19.37 17.62
CA LYS A 31 2.22 18.27 18.52
C LYS A 31 1.33 17.22 17.85
N VAL A 32 1.59 16.96 16.57
CA VAL A 32 0.96 15.92 15.77
C VAL A 32 1.94 14.77 15.62
N TRP A 33 1.56 13.58 16.09
CA TRP A 33 2.32 12.36 15.86
C TRP A 33 1.81 11.66 14.61
N LEU A 34 2.65 11.61 13.59
CA LEU A 34 2.40 10.75 12.43
C LEU A 34 2.57 9.30 12.86
N VAL A 35 1.60 8.46 12.53
CA VAL A 35 1.65 7.03 12.81
C VAL A 35 1.14 6.23 11.62
N SER A 36 1.76 5.09 11.39
CA SER A 36 1.37 4.03 10.47
C SER A 36 0.62 2.91 11.19
N PRO A 37 0.05 1.90 10.49
CA PRO A 37 -0.49 0.71 11.14
C PRO A 37 0.47 0.10 12.17
N SER A 38 1.74 -0.13 11.81
CA SER A 38 2.69 -0.77 12.73
C SER A 38 3.03 0.10 13.94
N THR A 39 3.27 1.39 13.73
CA THR A 39 3.65 2.29 14.83
C THR A 39 2.47 2.63 15.75
N LEU A 40 1.26 2.78 15.21
CA LEU A 40 0.05 2.92 16.01
C LEU A 40 -0.21 1.66 16.85
N MET A 41 -0.02 0.48 16.27
CA MET A 41 -0.15 -0.79 17.03
C MET A 41 0.87 -0.88 18.17
N ALA A 42 2.11 -0.41 17.97
CA ALA A 42 3.09 -0.32 19.05
C ALA A 42 2.62 0.62 20.17
N VAL A 43 2.14 1.81 19.82
CA VAL A 43 1.59 2.79 20.79
C VAL A 43 0.40 2.20 21.55
N LEU A 44 -0.56 1.59 20.86
CA LEU A 44 -1.74 0.97 21.47
C LEU A 44 -1.35 -0.17 22.42
N THR A 45 -0.36 -0.98 22.05
CA THR A 45 0.12 -2.09 22.87
C THR A 45 0.74 -1.58 24.16
N THR A 46 1.61 -0.57 24.08
CA THR A 46 2.22 0.05 25.26
C THR A 46 1.18 0.75 26.13
N ALA A 47 0.25 1.50 25.53
CA ALA A 47 -0.83 2.15 26.28
C ALA A 47 -1.72 1.13 27.02
N ARG A 48 -2.06 0.01 26.38
CA ARG A 48 -2.81 -1.09 27.03
C ARG A 48 -2.05 -1.72 28.19
N ALA A 49 -0.74 -1.89 28.05
CA ALA A 49 0.11 -2.43 29.13
C ALA A 49 0.12 -1.48 30.34
N VAL A 50 0.37 -0.19 30.12
CA VAL A 50 0.40 0.82 31.20
C VAL A 50 -0.96 0.95 31.89
N LEU A 51 -2.06 0.95 31.14
CA LEU A 51 -3.41 1.05 31.71
C LEU A 51 -3.84 -0.22 32.47
N LYS A 52 -3.25 -1.38 32.16
CA LYS A 52 -3.50 -2.60 32.92
C LYS A 52 -2.92 -2.49 34.34
N ASP A 53 -1.82 -1.78 34.49
CA ASP A 53 -1.10 -1.65 35.76
C ASP A 53 -1.70 -0.56 36.69
N ASP A 54 -2.41 0.45 36.14
CA ASP A 54 -3.05 1.57 36.89
C ASP A 54 -4.55 1.33 37.23
N ALA A 55 -5.03 0.09 37.14
CA ALA A 55 -6.46 -0.27 37.11
C ALA A 55 -7.30 -0.01 38.39
N THR A 56 -6.79 0.76 39.36
CA THR A 56 -7.52 1.15 40.58
C THR A 56 -8.57 2.25 40.34
N LYS A 57 -8.58 2.93 39.19
CA LYS A 57 -9.47 4.07 38.88
C LYS A 57 -10.71 3.66 38.08
N LYS A 58 -11.89 4.16 38.48
CA LYS A 58 -13.25 3.81 38.00
C LYS A 58 -13.51 3.90 36.47
N GLN A 59 -12.62 4.47 35.66
CA GLN A 59 -12.79 4.62 34.20
C GLN A 59 -11.77 3.86 33.33
N VAL A 60 -10.71 3.31 33.92
CA VAL A 60 -9.61 2.67 33.17
C VAL A 60 -10.08 1.44 32.40
N HIS A 61 -11.01 0.67 33.00
CA HIS A 61 -11.57 -0.53 32.36
C HIS A 61 -12.33 -0.24 31.06
N ILE A 62 -12.99 0.92 30.95
CA ILE A 62 -13.72 1.32 29.74
C ILE A 62 -12.72 1.65 28.62
N ILE A 63 -11.68 2.42 28.93
CA ILE A 63 -10.62 2.77 27.97
C ILE A 63 -9.92 1.50 27.46
N GLN A 64 -9.61 0.56 28.37
CA GLN A 64 -8.99 -0.71 28.00
C GLN A 64 -9.83 -1.50 26.98
N LYS A 65 -11.15 -1.56 27.17
CA LYS A 65 -12.08 -2.20 26.23
C LYS A 65 -12.07 -1.52 24.87
N HIS A 66 -12.10 -0.19 24.82
CA HIS A 66 -12.01 0.55 23.56
C HIS A 66 -10.69 0.33 22.84
N LEU A 67 -9.55 0.35 23.55
CA LEU A 67 -8.25 0.08 22.94
C LEU A 67 -8.15 -1.35 22.39
N GLN A 68 -8.76 -2.33 23.07
CA GLN A 68 -8.81 -3.70 22.57
C GLN A 68 -9.68 -3.84 21.32
N ALA A 69 -10.84 -3.20 21.29
CA ALA A 69 -11.70 -3.19 20.10
C ALA A 69 -10.98 -2.53 18.91
N LEU A 70 -10.34 -1.38 19.16
CA LEU A 70 -9.58 -0.66 18.14
C LEU A 70 -8.42 -1.51 17.58
N ALA A 71 -7.68 -2.22 18.45
CA ALA A 71 -6.61 -3.12 18.01
C ALA A 71 -7.12 -4.24 17.09
N LEU A 72 -8.30 -4.80 17.37
CA LEU A 72 -8.92 -5.83 16.52
C LEU A 72 -9.33 -5.25 15.15
N ASP A 73 -9.85 -4.02 15.13
CA ASP A 73 -10.20 -3.34 13.89
C ASP A 73 -8.95 -3.06 13.03
N PHE A 74 -7.83 -2.67 13.65
CA PHE A 74 -6.57 -2.50 12.93
C PHE A 74 -5.99 -3.80 12.37
N GLN A 75 -6.08 -4.91 13.10
CA GLN A 75 -5.68 -6.22 12.56
C GLN A 75 -6.52 -6.61 11.33
N ARG A 76 -7.82 -6.31 11.34
CA ARG A 76 -8.69 -6.56 10.17
C ARG A 76 -8.36 -5.62 9.02
N PHE A 77 -8.06 -4.36 9.32
CA PHE A 77 -7.64 -3.36 8.34
C PHE A 77 -6.35 -3.79 7.64
N GLU A 78 -5.32 -4.15 8.39
CA GLU A 78 -4.03 -4.62 7.88
C GLU A 78 -4.21 -5.80 6.92
N LYS A 79 -4.96 -6.83 7.34
CA LYS A 79 -5.27 -7.99 6.49
C LYS A 79 -5.98 -7.61 5.18
N ARG A 80 -6.89 -6.64 5.21
CA ARG A 80 -7.59 -6.16 4.02
C ARG A 80 -6.67 -5.38 3.09
N MET A 81 -5.78 -4.56 3.66
CA MET A 81 -4.80 -3.80 2.90
C MET A 81 -3.79 -4.72 2.22
N ASP A 82 -3.29 -5.75 2.90
CA ASP A 82 -2.42 -6.77 2.31
C ASP A 82 -3.08 -7.49 1.13
N ASN A 83 -4.35 -7.88 1.27
CA ASN A 83 -5.09 -8.51 0.19
C ASN A 83 -5.26 -7.57 -1.01
N LEU A 84 -5.50 -6.28 -0.76
CA LEU A 84 -5.60 -5.27 -1.81
C LEU A 84 -4.26 -5.11 -2.55
N SER A 85 -3.16 -4.99 -1.82
CA SER A 85 -1.81 -4.88 -2.41
C SER A 85 -1.50 -6.08 -3.33
N LYS A 86 -1.81 -7.30 -2.88
CA LYS A 86 -1.65 -8.52 -3.69
C LYS A 86 -2.49 -8.51 -4.97
N HIS A 87 -3.73 -8.02 -4.88
CA HIS A 87 -4.59 -7.90 -6.08
C HIS A 87 -4.06 -6.87 -7.07
N ILE A 88 -3.53 -5.74 -6.59
CA ILE A 88 -2.92 -4.72 -7.45
C ILE A 88 -1.69 -5.28 -8.15
N GLU A 89 -0.82 -5.98 -7.43
CA GLU A 89 0.37 -6.60 -7.99
C GLU A 89 0.02 -7.64 -9.06
N LYS A 90 -1.00 -8.47 -8.80
CA LYS A 90 -1.53 -9.41 -9.80
C LYS A 90 -2.07 -8.69 -11.03
N ALA A 91 -2.90 -7.66 -10.86
CA ALA A 91 -3.42 -6.89 -11.99
C ALA A 91 -2.29 -6.24 -12.82
N HIS A 92 -1.22 -5.79 -12.16
CA HIS A 92 -0.04 -5.26 -12.84
C HIS A 92 0.69 -6.32 -13.67
N GLN A 93 0.86 -7.53 -13.12
CA GLN A 93 1.42 -8.67 -13.85
C GLN A 93 0.56 -9.04 -15.06
N ASP A 94 -0.77 -9.14 -14.87
CA ASP A 94 -1.72 -9.46 -15.94
C ASP A 94 -1.63 -8.43 -17.10
N VAL A 95 -1.51 -7.14 -16.78
CA VAL A 95 -1.28 -6.08 -17.80
C VAL A 95 0.04 -6.30 -18.55
N GLY A 96 1.10 -6.71 -17.85
CA GLY A 96 2.39 -7.07 -18.45
C GLY A 96 2.28 -8.21 -19.46
N ASP A 97 1.60 -9.29 -19.10
CA ASP A 97 1.41 -10.47 -19.96
C ASP A 97 0.59 -10.16 -21.21
N VAL A 98 -0.46 -9.33 -21.07
CA VAL A 98 -1.25 -8.82 -22.20
C VAL A 98 -0.37 -7.98 -23.13
N SER A 99 0.47 -7.10 -22.58
CA SER A 99 1.40 -6.27 -23.36
C SER A 99 2.41 -7.11 -24.15
N ILE A 100 2.96 -8.17 -23.54
CA ILE A 100 3.85 -9.13 -24.21
C ILE A 100 3.12 -9.81 -25.38
N SER A 101 1.90 -10.27 -25.13
CA SER A 101 1.07 -10.94 -26.15
C SER A 101 0.75 -10.00 -27.31
N ALA A 102 0.37 -8.76 -27.02
CA ALA A 102 0.11 -7.72 -28.02
C ALA A 102 1.35 -7.47 -28.89
N LYS A 103 2.54 -7.29 -28.29
CA LYS A 103 3.80 -7.12 -29.04
C LYS A 103 4.11 -8.31 -29.96
N LYS A 104 3.91 -9.54 -29.48
CA LYS A 104 4.11 -10.76 -30.29
C LYS A 104 3.14 -10.81 -31.49
N ILE A 105 1.87 -10.44 -31.27
CA ILE A 105 0.86 -10.39 -32.34
C ILE A 105 1.28 -9.36 -33.40
N THR A 106 1.60 -8.13 -32.99
CA THR A 106 2.05 -7.08 -33.91
C THR A 106 3.28 -7.50 -34.72
N GLN A 107 4.29 -8.09 -34.08
CA GLN A 107 5.47 -8.60 -34.78
C GLN A 107 5.13 -9.68 -35.81
N ARG A 108 4.15 -10.54 -35.51
CA ARG A 108 3.73 -11.60 -36.42
C ARG A 108 2.95 -11.05 -37.61
N PHE A 109 2.10 -10.04 -37.40
CA PHE A 109 1.43 -9.32 -38.49
C PHE A 109 2.43 -8.65 -39.44
N HIS A 110 3.42 -7.93 -38.92
CA HIS A 110 4.46 -7.33 -39.76
C HIS A 110 5.23 -8.36 -40.58
N LYS A 111 5.53 -9.53 -40.02
CA LYS A 111 6.15 -10.62 -40.78
C LYS A 111 5.25 -11.12 -41.92
N ILE A 112 3.95 -11.27 -41.67
CA ILE A 112 2.99 -11.71 -42.70
C ILE A 112 2.88 -10.67 -43.81
N GLU A 113 2.74 -9.38 -43.48
CA GLU A 113 2.72 -8.29 -44.46
C GLU A 113 3.99 -8.27 -45.31
N THR A 114 5.16 -8.41 -44.67
CA THR A 114 6.45 -8.43 -45.39
C THR A 114 6.55 -9.62 -46.35
N VAL A 115 6.07 -10.80 -45.96
CA VAL A 115 6.07 -11.99 -46.84
C VAL A 115 5.12 -11.81 -48.03
N ASN A 116 3.92 -11.26 -47.80
CA ASN A 116 2.97 -11.00 -48.88
C ASN A 116 3.51 -9.98 -49.89
N LEU A 117 4.14 -8.88 -49.41
CA LEU A 117 4.78 -7.89 -50.28
C LEU A 117 5.87 -8.50 -51.17
N LEU A 118 6.70 -9.38 -50.62
CA LEU A 118 7.75 -10.08 -51.37
C LEU A 118 7.19 -11.08 -52.39
N GLN A 119 6.03 -11.68 -52.13
CA GLN A 119 5.34 -12.55 -53.10
C GLN A 119 4.76 -11.75 -54.27
N GLU A 120 4.13 -10.60 -54.00
CA GLU A 120 3.59 -9.72 -55.06
C GLU A 120 4.70 -9.18 -55.98
N GLU A 121 5.86 -8.79 -55.43
CA GLU A 121 7.02 -8.37 -56.24
C GLU A 121 7.58 -9.50 -57.12
N SER A 122 7.53 -10.75 -56.65
CA SER A 122 8.03 -11.90 -57.41
C SER A 122 7.11 -12.29 -58.57
N GLU A 123 5.78 -12.12 -58.43
CA GLU A 123 4.80 -12.41 -59.49
C GLU A 123 4.74 -11.31 -60.57
N LEU A 124 5.23 -10.10 -60.28
CA LEU A 124 5.32 -8.98 -61.25
C LEU A 124 6.56 -9.04 -62.15
N ILE A 125 7.53 -9.91 -61.83
CA ILE A 125 8.82 -10.02 -62.54
C ILE A 125 8.87 -11.25 -63.47
N GLU A 126 7.92 -12.19 -63.36
CA GLU A 126 7.67 -13.28 -64.34
C GLU A 126 6.69 -12.86 -65.45
#